data_AF-A0A5B8IK62-F1
#
_entry.id   AF-A0A5B8IK62-F1
#
_cell.length_a   1.000
_cell.length_b   1.000
_cell.length_c   1.000
_cell.angle_alpha   90.00
_cell.angle_beta   90.00
_cell.angle_gamma   90.00
#
_symmetry.space_group_name_H-M   'P 1'
#
loop_
_entity.id
_entity.type
_entity.pdbx_description
1 polymer ?
#
loop_
_entity_poly.entity_id
_entity_poly.type
_entity_poly.pdbx_seq_one_letter_code
_entity_poly.pdbx_strand_id
1 'polypeptide(L)' 'MSDGNAALSWLVIRQDDNGNRYRVGRYATEDEARKMVDELDAKGHRQLYSVERVEGSVL' A
#
# COMPACT_ATOMS: atom_id res chain seq x y z
N MET A 1 -9.13 0.39 -23.45
CA MET A 1 -7.82 0.69 -22.84
C MET A 1 -7.92 0.21 -21.41
N SER A 2 -7.23 -0.87 -21.06
CA SER A 2 -7.60 -1.66 -19.88
C SER A 2 -7.45 -0.90 -18.57
N ASP A 3 -8.54 -0.87 -17.80
CA ASP A 3 -8.65 -0.42 -16.41
C ASP A 3 -7.86 -1.33 -15.43
N GLY A 4 -6.66 -1.78 -15.81
CA GLY A 4 -5.80 -2.59 -14.94
C GLY A 4 -5.40 -1.86 -13.66
N ASN A 5 -5.50 -0.52 -13.67
CA ASN A 5 -5.32 0.31 -12.49
C ASN A 5 -6.53 0.29 -11.55
N ALA A 6 -7.76 0.13 -12.06
CA ALA A 6 -8.96 0.06 -11.24
C ALA A 6 -9.05 -1.27 -10.48
N ALA A 7 -8.54 -2.35 -11.08
CA ALA A 7 -8.50 -3.67 -10.44
C ALA A 7 -7.59 -3.71 -9.20
N LEU A 8 -6.48 -2.96 -9.20
CA LEU A 8 -5.54 -2.91 -8.08
C LEU A 8 -5.89 -1.75 -7.14
N SER A 9 -6.96 -1.88 -6.38
CA SER A 9 -7.50 -0.79 -5.55
C SER A 9 -6.77 -0.59 -4.22
N TRP A 10 -5.77 -1.40 -3.87
CA TRP A 10 -5.12 -1.35 -2.56
C TRP A 10 -3.63 -1.06 -2.68
N LEU A 11 -3.14 -0.11 -1.88
CA LEU A 11 -1.76 0.34 -1.82
C LEU A 11 -1.13 -0.11 -0.51
N VAL A 12 0.16 -0.46 -0.57
CA VAL A 12 1.00 -0.48 0.62
C VAL A 12 1.87 0.75 0.61
N ILE A 13 1.77 1.56 1.66
CA ILE A 13 2.52 2.79 1.85
C ILE A 13 3.54 2.58 2.96
N ARG A 14 4.79 2.95 2.70
CA ARG A 14 5.84 3.05 3.71
C ARG A 14 5.95 4.52 4.13
N GLN A 15 5.95 4.78 5.44
CA GLN A 15 6.34 6.06 6.02
C GLN A 15 7.69 5.91 6.74
N ASP A 16 8.63 6.81 6.45
CA ASP A 16 9.90 6.90 7.19
C ASP A 16 9.77 7.78 8.44
N ASP A 17 10.87 7.89 9.19
CA ASP A 17 10.96 8.68 10.42
C ASP A 17 10.85 10.20 10.20
N ASN A 18 11.08 10.66 8.97
CA ASN A 18 10.88 12.04 8.55
C ASN A 18 9.44 12.31 8.09
N GLY A 19 8.57 11.29 8.11
CA GLY A 19 7.19 11.39 7.67
C GLY A 19 6.99 11.30 6.16
N ASN A 20 8.05 11.01 5.39
CA ASN A 20 7.92 10.85 3.94
C ASN A 20 7.18 9.55 3.63
N ARG A 21 6.19 9.63 2.74
CA ARG A 21 5.32 8.51 2.37
C ARG A 21 5.62 8.04 0.95
N TYR A 22 5.83 6.74 0.79
CA TYR A 22 6.17 6.11 -0.48
C TYR A 22 5.29 4.90 -0.74
N ARG A 23 4.76 4.79 -1.96
CA ARG A 23 4.07 3.57 -2.41
C ARG A 23 5.09 2.49 -2.70
N VAL A 24 4.97 1.36 -2.01
CA VAL A 24 5.89 0.21 -2.16
C VAL A 24 5.21 -1.01 -2.80
N GLY A 25 3.88 -1.02 -2.90
CA GLY A 25 3.12 -2.09 -3.55
C GLY A 25 1.74 -1.66 -4.04
N ARG A 26 1.13 -2.49 -4.89
CA ARG A 26 -0.26 -2.37 -5.35
C ARG A 26 -0.88 -3.76 -5.42
N TYR A 27 -2.09 -3.92 -4.92
CA TYR A 27 -2.76 -5.20 -4.73
C TYR A 27 -4.22 -5.14 -5.16
N ALA A 28 -4.75 -6.29 -5.54
CA ALA A 28 -6.14 -6.42 -5.96
C ALA A 28 -7.08 -6.39 -4.75
N THR A 29 -6.63 -6.95 -3.62
CA THR A 29 -7.42 -7.06 -2.39
C THR A 29 -6.72 -6.42 -1.18
N GLU A 30 -7.50 -6.09 -0.15
CA GLU A 30 -6.94 -5.59 1.12
C GLU A 30 -6.09 -6.67 1.79
N ASP A 31 -6.54 -7.93 1.77
CA ASP A 31 -5.86 -9.05 2.42
C ASP A 31 -4.44 -9.29 1.86
N GLU A 32 -4.28 -9.19 0.53
CA GLU A 32 -2.96 -9.28 -0.11
C GLU A 32 -2.04 -8.14 0.33
N ALA A 33 -2.58 -6.92 0.42
CA ALA A 33 -1.83 -5.76 0.89
C ALA A 33 -1.47 -5.88 2.38
N ARG A 34 -2.40 -6.38 3.21
CA ARG A 34 -2.19 -6.59 4.65
C ARG A 34 -1.11 -7.62 4.91
N LYS A 35 -1.15 -8.74 4.21
CA LYS A 35 -0.10 -9.77 4.30
C LYS A 35 1.28 -9.18 4.02
N MET A 36 1.40 -8.30 3.02
CA MET A 36 2.67 -7.62 2.73
C MET A 36 3.11 -6.70 3.88
N VAL A 37 2.19 -5.96 4.50
CA VAL A 37 2.49 -5.13 5.68
C VAL A 37 3.03 -6.00 6.81
N ASP A 38 2.36 -7.10 7.13
CA ASP A 38 2.79 -8.02 8.21
C ASP A 38 4.20 -8.60 7.94
N GLU A 39 4.50 -8.97 6.68
CA GLU A 39 5.82 -9.46 6.27
C GLU A 39 6.92 -8.39 6.35
N LEU A 40 6.58 -7.12 6.15
CA LEU A 40 7.51 -5.99 6.22
C LEU A 40 7.75 -5.54 7.67
N ASP A 41 6.70 -5.50 8.49
CA ASP A 41 6.77 -5.15 9.91
C ASP A 41 7.58 -6.18 10.72
N ALA A 42 7.49 -7.47 10.36
CA ALA A 42 8.25 -8.54 11.00
C ALA A 42 9.78 -8.40 10.90
N LYS A 43 10.29 -7.52 10.02
CA LYS A 43 11.74 -7.34 9.78
C LYS A 43 12.43 -6.36 10.73
N GLY A 44 11.71 -5.80 11.71
CA GLY A 44 12.31 -5.05 12.83
C GLY A 44 12.86 -3.66 12.44
N HIS A 45 12.27 -3.01 11.44
CA HIS A 45 12.70 -1.69 10.98
C HIS A 45 11.91 -0.55 11.64
N ARG A 46 12.51 0.66 11.73
CA ARG A 46 11.91 1.90 12.25
C ARG A 46 10.82 2.52 11.33
N GLN A 47 10.35 1.77 10.34
CA GLN A 47 9.44 2.26 9.31
C GLN A 47 8.02 1.84 9.67
N LEU A 48 7.04 2.68 9.33
CA LEU A 48 5.63 2.34 9.46
C LEU A 48 5.09 1.92 8.09
N TYR A 49 4.35 0.82 8.03
CA TYR A 49 3.68 0.38 6.81
C TYR A 49 2.16 0.41 7.00
N SER A 50 1.44 0.94 6.03
CA SER A 50 -0.03 1.04 6.05
C SER A 50 -0.64 0.52 4.75
N VAL A 51 -1.86 0.00 4.87
CA VAL A 51 -2.72 -0.33 3.72
C VAL A 51 -3.67 0.82 3.47
N GLU A 52 -3.75 1.27 2.22
CA GLU A 52 -4.64 2.35 1.79
C GLU A 52 -5.41 1.98 0.54
N ARG A 53 -6.71 2.30 0.52
CA ARG A 53 -7.51 2.13 -0.69
C ARG A 53 -7.29 3.33 -1.61
N VAL A 54 -7.11 3.06 -2.90
CA VAL A 54 -7.16 4.10 -3.92
C VAL A 54 -8.60 4.57 -4.01
N GLU A 55 -8.88 5.75 -3.48
CA GLU A 55 -10.16 6.41 -3.77
C GLU A 55 -10.16 6.80 -5.25
N GLY A 56 -11.20 6.39 -5.96
CA GLY A 56 -11.40 6.86 -7.32
C GLY A 56 -11.62 8.36 -7.27
N SER A 57 -10.65 9.15 -7.74
CA SER A 57 -10.92 10.54 -8.09
C SER A 57 -12.03 10.54 -9.13
N VAL A 58 -13.25 10.85 -8.71
CA VAL A 58 -14.26 11.37 -9.61
C VAL A 58 -13.76 12.76 -10.00
N LEU A 59 -13.18 12.85 -11.20
CA LEU A 59 -12.99 14.11 -11.90
C LEU A 59 -14.32 14.53 -12.54
#